data_AF-A0A2N7D6H8-F1
#
_entry.id   AF-A0A2N7D6H8-F1
#
_cell.length_a   1.000
_cell.length_b   1.000
_cell.length_c   1.000
_cell.angle_alpha   90.00
_cell.angle_beta   90.00
_cell.angle_gamma   90.00
#
_symmetry.space_group_name_H-M   'P 1'
#
loop_
_entity.id
_entity.type
_entity.pdbx_description
1 polymer ?
#
loop_
_entity_poly.entity_id
_entity_poly.type
_entity_poly.pdbx_seq_one_letter_code
_entity_poly.pdbx_strand_id
1 'polypeptide(L)'
;MIEAKGYKEIPTLLSDFYSNKTSSNLLVINLSTISYEANNQEVIVNAIGRKLMELARSGDINHSDPVLVFIDEAHQFLNKTVGDETTAIKLDSFGNIAKEDRKYDLNVVIATQRPRDIPEDVLSQVGSLIVHRLTNYHDQEIVKRSAGTMEQRSASFLPTLSQDEALLLGIDFPFPMTIKMKKPKVKPTSKSAAIFNTLDTYV
;
A
#
# COMPACT_ATOMS: atom_id res chain seq x y z
N MET A 1 -8.36 -30.84 -14.55
CA MET A 1 -7.45 -29.73 -14.90
C MET A 1 -8.21 -28.83 -15.86
N ILE A 2 -8.57 -27.62 -15.44
CA ILE A 2 -9.23 -26.67 -16.33
C ILE A 2 -8.10 -25.89 -17.02
N GLU A 3 -7.90 -26.12 -18.31
CA GLU A 3 -7.01 -25.30 -19.13
C GLU A 3 -7.63 -23.90 -19.27
N ALA A 4 -7.13 -22.96 -18.49
CA ALA A 4 -7.54 -21.56 -18.52
C ALA A 4 -6.84 -20.85 -19.69
N LYS A 5 -7.43 -20.90 -20.89
CA LYS A 5 -6.93 -20.13 -22.05
C LYS A 5 -6.93 -18.63 -21.71
N GLY A 6 -5.74 -18.02 -21.67
CA GLY A 6 -5.55 -16.57 -21.54
C GLY A 6 -5.22 -16.06 -20.13
N TYR A 7 -5.21 -16.92 -19.12
CA TYR A 7 -4.81 -16.55 -17.76
C TYR A 7 -3.34 -16.90 -17.54
N LYS A 8 -2.56 -15.95 -17.02
CA LYS A 8 -1.19 -16.19 -16.57
C LYS A 8 -1.18 -16.40 -15.05
N GLU A 9 -0.37 -17.32 -14.59
CA GLU A 9 -0.14 -17.50 -13.15
C GLU A 9 0.59 -16.27 -12.58
N ILE A 10 0.38 -15.97 -11.29
CA ILE A 10 1.01 -14.82 -10.62
C ILE A 10 2.54 -14.86 -10.74
N PRO A 11 3.24 -16.00 -10.52
CA PRO A 11 4.69 -16.04 -10.70
C PRO A 11 5.13 -15.67 -12.12
N THR A 12 4.40 -16.14 -13.14
CA THR A 12 4.67 -15.81 -14.55
C THR A 12 4.40 -14.33 -14.85
N LEU A 13 3.33 -13.76 -14.29
CA LEU A 13 3.05 -12.33 -14.41
C LEU A 13 4.17 -11.48 -13.80
N LEU A 14 4.68 -11.86 -12.63
CA LEU A 14 5.79 -11.17 -11.97
C LEU A 14 7.10 -11.30 -12.76
N SER A 15 7.40 -12.49 -13.27
CA SER A 15 8.61 -12.68 -14.10
C SER A 15 8.54 -11.92 -15.42
N ASP A 16 7.37 -11.89 -16.06
CA ASP A 16 7.15 -11.16 -17.30
C ASP A 16 7.26 -9.65 -17.07
N PHE A 17 6.67 -9.14 -15.98
CA PHE A 17 6.76 -7.75 -15.59
C PHE A 17 8.22 -7.30 -15.40
N TYR A 18 9.03 -8.14 -14.76
CA TYR A 18 10.46 -7.86 -14.56
C TYR A 18 11.29 -8.02 -15.84
N SER A 19 10.99 -9.02 -16.67
CA SER A 19 11.77 -9.31 -17.88
C SER A 19 11.53 -8.29 -18.99
N ASN A 20 10.35 -7.70 -19.07
CA ASN A 20 9.92 -6.89 -20.20
C ASN A 20 10.26 -5.41 -20.00
N LYS A 21 11.53 -5.03 -20.18
CA LYS A 21 12.11 -3.70 -19.87
C LYS A 21 11.65 -2.55 -20.80
N THR A 22 10.34 -2.36 -20.97
CA THR A 22 9.79 -1.18 -21.65
C THR A 22 9.68 0.03 -20.71
N SER A 23 9.70 1.23 -21.27
CA SER A 23 9.90 2.51 -20.56
C SER A 23 8.81 2.91 -19.55
N SER A 24 7.79 2.08 -19.30
CA SER A 24 6.68 2.38 -18.37
C SER A 24 5.97 1.09 -17.92
N ASN A 25 6.63 0.25 -17.14
CA ASN A 25 6.02 -0.98 -16.65
C ASN A 25 5.14 -0.70 -15.43
N LEU A 26 3.82 -0.72 -15.62
CA LEU A 26 2.83 -0.71 -14.54
C LEU A 26 2.08 -2.06 -14.53
N LEU A 27 2.20 -2.81 -13.43
CA LEU A 27 1.40 -4.01 -13.19
C LEU A 27 0.35 -3.71 -12.12
N VAL A 28 -0.93 -3.86 -12.49
CA VAL A 28 -2.05 -3.73 -11.55
C VAL A 28 -2.63 -5.12 -11.30
N ILE A 29 -2.61 -5.56 -10.04
CA ILE A 29 -3.22 -6.82 -9.61
C ILE A 29 -4.54 -6.47 -8.91
N ASN A 30 -5.66 -6.75 -9.58
CA ASN A 30 -6.99 -6.52 -9.03
C ASN A 30 -7.52 -7.78 -8.33
N LEU A 31 -7.76 -7.69 -7.03
CA LEU A 31 -8.23 -8.81 -6.20
C LEU A 31 -9.75 -8.82 -5.96
N SER A 32 -10.50 -7.88 -6.55
CA SER A 32 -11.95 -7.71 -6.29
C SER A 32 -12.82 -8.92 -6.64
N THR A 33 -12.34 -9.83 -7.47
CA THR A 33 -13.05 -11.06 -7.86
C THR A 33 -12.75 -12.26 -6.96
N ILE A 34 -11.77 -12.14 -6.06
CA ILE A 34 -11.40 -13.20 -5.12
C ILE A 34 -12.30 -13.10 -3.89
N SER A 35 -12.84 -14.24 -3.44
CA SER A 35 -13.65 -14.30 -2.23
C SER A 35 -12.86 -13.85 -1.00
N TYR A 36 -13.50 -13.06 -0.12
CA TYR A 36 -12.96 -12.69 1.19
C TYR A 36 -12.96 -13.84 2.20
N GLU A 37 -13.58 -14.98 1.87
CA GLU A 37 -13.60 -16.16 2.72
C GLU A 37 -12.21 -16.75 2.91
N ALA A 38 -11.97 -17.33 4.08
CA ALA A 38 -10.75 -18.06 4.41
C ALA A 38 -9.42 -17.27 4.23
N ASN A 39 -9.48 -15.94 4.26
CA ASN A 39 -8.33 -15.04 4.07
C ASN A 39 -7.63 -15.22 2.69
N ASN A 40 -8.36 -15.60 1.64
CA ASN A 40 -7.75 -15.90 0.33
C ASN A 40 -6.98 -14.72 -0.26
N GLN A 41 -7.51 -13.50 -0.16
CA GLN A 41 -6.85 -12.32 -0.70
C GLN A 41 -5.55 -12.03 0.05
N GLU A 42 -5.60 -12.11 1.37
CA GLU A 42 -4.48 -11.90 2.29
C GLU A 42 -3.36 -12.92 2.03
N VAL A 43 -3.71 -14.19 1.82
CA VAL A 43 -2.75 -15.24 1.47
C VAL A 43 -2.09 -14.96 0.13
N ILE A 44 -2.85 -14.54 -0.88
CA ILE A 44 -2.33 -14.19 -2.21
C ILE A 44 -1.39 -12.98 -2.14
N VAL A 45 -1.80 -11.91 -1.46
CA VAL A 45 -0.99 -10.71 -1.24
C VAL A 45 0.30 -11.09 -0.52
N ASN A 46 0.22 -11.91 0.53
CA ASN A 46 1.40 -12.36 1.26
C ASN A 46 2.36 -13.22 0.38
N ALA A 47 1.81 -14.08 -0.48
CA ALA A 47 2.61 -14.86 -1.43
C ALA A 47 3.32 -13.96 -2.45
N ILE A 48 2.66 -12.93 -2.97
CA ILE A 48 3.27 -11.92 -3.86
C ILE A 48 4.42 -11.23 -3.14
N GLY A 49 4.20 -10.74 -1.91
CA GLY A 49 5.25 -10.06 -1.14
C GLY A 49 6.45 -10.97 -0.87
N ARG A 50 6.23 -12.26 -0.57
CA ARG A 50 7.31 -13.23 -0.41
C ARG A 50 8.11 -13.41 -1.70
N LYS A 51 7.43 -13.51 -2.86
CA LYS A 51 8.12 -13.65 -4.15
C LYS A 51 8.91 -12.41 -4.52
N LEU A 52 8.38 -11.22 -4.28
CA LEU A 52 9.10 -9.96 -4.50
C LEU A 52 10.36 -9.87 -3.64
N MET A 53 10.27 -10.26 -2.37
CA MET A 53 11.43 -10.31 -1.48
C MET A 53 12.48 -11.34 -1.95
N GLU A 54 12.04 -12.51 -2.43
CA GLU A 54 12.93 -13.49 -3.04
C GLU A 54 13.70 -12.90 -4.23
N LEU A 55 12.99 -12.23 -5.16
CA LEU A 55 13.58 -11.57 -6.33
C LEU A 55 14.55 -10.44 -5.93
N ALA A 56 14.25 -9.71 -4.86
CA ALA A 56 15.13 -8.66 -4.36
C ALA A 56 16.41 -9.24 -3.73
N ARG A 57 16.30 -10.38 -3.05
CA ARG A 57 17.44 -11.08 -2.44
C ARG A 57 18.32 -11.81 -3.47
N SER A 58 17.75 -12.30 -4.58
CA SER A 58 18.52 -12.87 -5.69
C SER A 58 19.23 -11.81 -6.54
N GLY A 59 18.92 -10.52 -6.34
CA GLY A 59 19.51 -9.40 -7.08
C GLY A 59 18.82 -9.11 -8.41
N ASP A 60 17.68 -9.74 -8.68
CA ASP A 60 16.82 -9.36 -9.81
C ASP A 60 16.33 -7.93 -9.57
N ILE A 61 15.70 -7.65 -8.44
CA ILE A 61 15.41 -6.25 -8.06
C ILE A 61 16.71 -5.64 -7.52
N ASN A 62 17.16 -4.56 -8.14
CA ASN A 62 18.42 -3.90 -7.81
C ASN A 62 18.39 -2.42 -8.23
N HIS A 63 19.45 -1.68 -7.92
CA HIS A 63 19.55 -0.25 -8.17
C HIS A 63 19.32 0.18 -9.63
N SER A 64 19.63 -0.68 -10.60
CA SER A 64 19.39 -0.37 -12.02
C SER A 64 17.94 -0.60 -12.44
N ASP A 65 17.17 -1.34 -11.63
CA ASP A 65 15.78 -1.72 -11.88
C ASP A 65 14.98 -1.83 -10.56
N PRO A 66 14.78 -0.68 -9.86
CA PRO A 66 14.09 -0.67 -8.57
C PRO A 66 12.59 -0.92 -8.75
N VAL A 67 11.98 -1.57 -7.76
CA VAL A 67 10.53 -1.85 -7.77
C VAL A 67 9.85 -1.07 -6.65
N LEU A 68 8.78 -0.36 -7.02
CA LEU A 68 7.89 0.32 -6.08
C LEU A 68 6.54 -0.38 -6.06
N VAL A 69 6.15 -0.92 -4.90
CA VAL A 69 4.91 -1.67 -4.72
C VAL A 69 3.89 -0.81 -4.00
N PHE A 70 2.70 -0.64 -4.57
CA PHE A 70 1.59 0.03 -3.91
C PHE A 70 0.60 -1.01 -3.36
N ILE A 71 0.26 -0.89 -2.08
CA ILE A 71 -0.76 -1.70 -1.43
C ILE A 71 -1.91 -0.76 -1.04
N ASP A 72 -3.01 -0.85 -1.79
CA ASP A 72 -4.24 -0.16 -1.44
C ASP A 72 -5.01 -0.92 -0.36
N GLU A 73 -5.73 -0.20 0.49
CA GLU A 73 -6.42 -0.73 1.67
C GLU A 73 -5.57 -1.70 2.51
N ALA A 74 -4.30 -1.35 2.73
CA ALA A 74 -3.31 -2.24 3.33
C ALA A 74 -3.69 -2.83 4.70
N HIS A 75 -4.57 -2.16 5.46
CA HIS A 75 -5.11 -2.68 6.72
C HIS A 75 -5.90 -4.00 6.56
N GLN A 76 -6.37 -4.31 5.36
CA GLN A 76 -7.00 -5.60 5.04
C GLN A 76 -5.98 -6.73 5.00
N PHE A 77 -4.72 -6.45 4.63
CA PHE A 77 -3.73 -7.49 4.34
C PHE A 77 -2.64 -7.62 5.40
N LEU A 78 -2.36 -6.56 6.16
CA LEU A 78 -1.30 -6.55 7.17
C LEU A 78 -1.77 -7.12 8.52
N ASN A 79 -0.81 -7.68 9.27
CA ASN A 79 -1.00 -8.26 10.61
C ASN A 79 -2.07 -9.36 10.70
N LYS A 80 -2.24 -10.15 9.63
CA LYS A 80 -3.18 -11.27 9.60
C LYS A 80 -2.47 -12.56 9.96
N THR A 81 -3.20 -13.47 10.59
CA THR A 81 -2.73 -14.81 10.91
C THR A 81 -3.76 -15.81 10.41
N VAL A 82 -3.30 -16.84 9.72
CA VAL A 82 -4.14 -17.89 9.14
C VAL A 82 -3.74 -19.23 9.72
N GLY A 83 -4.73 -20.07 10.02
CA GLY A 83 -4.53 -21.38 10.65
C GLY A 83 -4.84 -21.38 12.14
N ASP A 84 -4.83 -22.58 12.73
CA ASP A 84 -5.10 -22.78 14.15
C ASP A 84 -3.86 -22.47 15.00
N GLU A 85 -4.00 -22.48 16.34
CA GLU A 85 -2.92 -22.14 17.29
C GLU A 85 -1.60 -22.89 17.01
N THR A 86 -1.67 -24.10 16.45
CA THR A 86 -0.52 -24.95 16.15
C THR A 86 0.05 -24.78 14.74
N THR A 87 -0.71 -24.21 13.80
CA THR A 87 -0.32 -24.04 12.39
C THR A 87 -0.40 -22.60 11.91
N ALA A 88 -0.45 -21.65 12.85
CA ALA A 88 -0.61 -20.24 12.59
C ALA A 88 0.52 -19.68 11.72
N ILE A 89 0.17 -19.22 10.52
CA ILE A 89 1.09 -18.53 9.61
C ILE A 89 0.79 -17.03 9.69
N LYS A 90 1.79 -16.24 10.06
CA LYS A 90 1.72 -14.78 9.99
C LYS A 90 1.86 -14.33 8.54
N LEU A 91 0.95 -13.47 8.11
CA LEU A 91 0.96 -12.81 6.80
C LEU A 91 1.67 -11.46 6.93
N ASP A 92 3.00 -11.52 7.00
CA ASP A 92 3.88 -10.40 7.34
C ASP A 92 4.83 -9.98 6.22
N SER A 93 4.68 -10.53 5.01
CA SER A 93 5.62 -10.32 3.90
C SER A 93 5.91 -8.84 3.64
N PHE A 94 4.87 -8.00 3.61
CA PHE A 94 5.01 -6.58 3.35
C PHE A 94 5.50 -5.78 4.56
N GLY A 95 5.28 -6.27 5.78
CA GLY A 95 5.96 -5.73 6.95
C GLY A 95 7.46 -6.02 6.94
N ASN A 96 7.85 -7.19 6.45
CA ASN A 96 9.26 -7.54 6.25
C ASN A 96 9.88 -6.74 5.10
N ILE A 97 9.13 -6.50 4.00
CA ILE A 97 9.57 -5.58 2.93
C ILE A 97 9.82 -4.18 3.50
N ALA A 98 8.90 -3.62 4.28
CA ALA A 98 9.07 -2.31 4.89
C ALA A 98 10.31 -2.21 5.81
N LYS A 99 10.77 -3.31 6.41
CA LYS A 99 11.97 -3.37 7.27
C LYS A 99 13.28 -3.52 6.50
N GLU A 100 13.23 -4.04 5.28
CA GLU A 100 14.41 -4.38 4.46
C GLU A 100 14.52 -3.53 3.18
N ASP A 101 13.64 -2.54 3.00
CA ASP A 101 13.48 -1.74 1.79
C ASP A 101 14.78 -1.06 1.34
N ARG A 102 15.52 -0.43 2.26
CA ARG A 102 16.79 0.26 2.00
C ARG A 102 17.92 -0.65 1.55
N LYS A 103 17.77 -1.96 1.70
CA LYS A 103 18.82 -2.93 1.36
C LYS A 103 18.70 -3.45 -0.08
N TYR A 104 17.49 -3.48 -0.65
CA TYR A 104 17.22 -4.27 -1.85
C TYR A 104 16.50 -3.49 -2.98
N ASP A 105 16.46 -2.16 -2.93
CA ASP A 105 15.81 -1.30 -3.94
C ASP A 105 14.33 -1.71 -4.22
N LEU A 106 13.71 -2.42 -3.28
CA LEU A 106 12.32 -2.84 -3.25
C LEU A 106 11.59 -2.00 -2.21
N ASN A 107 10.82 -1.03 -2.68
CA ASN A 107 10.13 -0.06 -1.84
C ASN A 107 8.63 -0.35 -1.80
N VAL A 108 7.98 -0.03 -0.68
CA VAL A 108 6.54 -0.22 -0.52
C VAL A 108 5.85 1.09 -0.14
N VAL A 109 4.71 1.34 -0.79
CA VAL A 109 3.77 2.41 -0.45
C VAL A 109 2.52 1.76 0.13
N ILE A 110 2.24 2.10 1.37
CA ILE A 110 1.09 1.61 2.13
C ILE A 110 0.01 2.69 2.09
N ALA A 111 -1.09 2.42 1.39
CA ALA A 111 -2.27 3.29 1.38
C ALA A 111 -3.37 2.66 2.24
N THR A 112 -3.94 3.44 3.15
CA THR A 112 -5.02 2.98 4.03
C THR A 112 -5.85 4.14 4.55
N GLN A 113 -7.14 3.88 4.75
CA GLN A 113 -8.04 4.78 5.47
C GLN A 113 -8.06 4.52 6.99
N ARG A 114 -7.42 3.45 7.46
CA ARG A 114 -7.37 3.04 8.88
C ARG A 114 -5.91 2.91 9.34
N PRO A 115 -5.23 4.03 9.64
CA PRO A 115 -3.82 3.99 10.04
C PRO A 115 -3.60 3.19 11.33
N ARG A 116 -4.55 3.22 12.28
CA ARG A 116 -4.49 2.43 13.52
C ARG A 116 -4.49 0.90 13.34
N ASP A 117 -4.98 0.42 12.20
CA ASP A 117 -5.04 -1.01 11.89
C ASP A 117 -3.73 -1.48 11.23
N ILE A 118 -2.77 -0.57 10.99
CA ILE A 118 -1.44 -0.90 10.50
C ILE A 118 -0.53 -1.21 11.69
N PRO A 119 0.24 -2.32 11.62
CA PRO A 119 1.22 -2.64 12.65
C PRO A 119 2.20 -1.49 12.95
N GLU A 120 2.45 -1.21 14.22
CA GLU A 120 3.36 -0.14 14.67
C GLU A 120 4.81 -0.37 14.22
N ASP A 121 5.25 -1.64 14.15
CA ASP A 121 6.56 -2.00 13.64
C ASP A 121 6.71 -1.79 12.13
N VAL A 122 5.61 -1.65 11.39
CA VAL A 122 5.61 -1.24 9.97
C VAL A 122 5.56 0.28 9.86
N LEU A 123 4.66 0.94 10.61
CA LEU A 123 4.56 2.41 10.62
C LEU A 123 5.86 3.08 11.03
N SER A 124 6.61 2.51 11.98
CA SER A 124 7.91 3.03 12.42
C SER A 124 9.02 2.95 11.38
N GLN A 125 8.85 2.15 10.31
CA GLN A 125 9.80 2.10 9.19
C GLN A 125 9.45 3.09 8.07
N VAL A 126 8.25 3.69 8.11
CA VAL A 126 7.82 4.61 7.06
C VAL A 126 8.63 5.90 7.14
N GLY A 127 9.50 6.11 6.15
CA GLY A 127 10.34 7.32 6.07
C GLY A 127 9.57 8.59 5.70
N SER A 128 8.48 8.45 4.94
CA SER A 128 7.70 9.57 4.39
C SER A 128 6.20 9.28 4.45
N LEU A 129 5.42 10.25 4.93
CA LEU A 129 3.98 10.17 5.14
C LEU A 129 3.26 11.27 4.36
N ILE A 130 2.22 10.86 3.63
CA ILE A 130 1.26 11.77 2.99
C ILE A 130 -0.08 11.56 3.69
N VAL A 131 -0.46 12.50 4.55
CA VAL A 131 -1.59 12.32 5.46
C VAL A 131 -2.70 13.28 5.09
N HIS A 132 -3.82 12.75 4.63
CA HIS A 132 -5.04 13.52 4.38
C HIS A 132 -5.74 13.91 5.69
N ARG A 133 -6.87 14.62 5.60
CA ARG A 133 -7.68 14.99 6.76
C ARG A 133 -8.00 13.77 7.65
N LEU A 134 -7.55 13.83 8.91
CA LEU A 134 -7.90 12.85 9.95
C LEU A 134 -8.61 13.56 11.10
N THR A 135 -9.86 13.17 11.36
CA THR A 135 -10.70 13.76 12.43
C THR A 135 -10.72 12.91 13.69
N ASN A 136 -10.46 11.61 13.57
CA ASN A 136 -10.42 10.70 14.71
C ASN A 136 -9.15 10.94 15.53
N TYR A 137 -9.30 11.06 16.85
CA TYR A 137 -8.18 11.32 17.76
C TYR A 137 -7.15 10.18 17.76
N HIS A 138 -7.59 8.92 17.78
CA HIS A 138 -6.68 7.77 17.80
C HIS A 138 -5.89 7.63 16.51
N ASP A 139 -6.51 7.89 15.35
CA ASP A 139 -5.81 7.86 14.07
C ASP A 139 -4.75 8.97 13.99
N GLN A 140 -5.06 10.17 14.52
CA GLN A 140 -4.08 11.26 14.63
C GLN A 140 -2.91 10.89 15.54
N GLU A 141 -3.17 10.26 16.69
CA GLU A 141 -2.11 9.85 17.62
C GLU A 141 -1.20 8.78 17.02
N ILE A 142 -1.75 7.84 16.26
CA ILE A 142 -0.94 6.83 15.54
C ILE A 142 0.01 7.52 14.56
N VAL A 143 -0.50 8.45 13.74
CA VAL A 143 0.33 9.21 12.78
C VAL A 143 1.40 10.05 13.50
N LYS A 144 1.03 10.75 14.58
CA LYS A 144 1.97 11.54 15.38
C LYS A 144 3.11 10.71 15.95
N ARG A 145 2.82 9.50 16.42
CA ARG A 145 3.83 8.59 16.98
C ARG A 145 4.75 8.02 15.92
N SER A 146 4.24 7.78 14.71
CA SER A 146 5.06 7.37 13.57
C SER A 146 5.92 8.51 12.99
N ALA A 147 5.59 9.76 13.31
CA ALA A 147 6.32 10.93 12.86
C ALA A 147 7.34 11.41 13.92
N GLY A 148 8.38 12.12 13.48
CA GLY A 148 9.37 12.71 14.39
C GLY A 148 8.78 13.80 15.30
N THR A 149 9.57 14.22 16.29
CA THR A 149 9.13 15.18 17.31
C THR A 149 8.72 16.54 16.73
N MET A 150 9.35 16.99 15.63
CA MET A 150 9.03 18.26 14.98
C MET A 150 7.69 18.17 14.24
N GLU A 151 7.40 17.00 13.68
CA GLU A 151 6.23 16.67 12.88
C GLU A 151 4.95 16.55 13.73
N GLN A 152 5.07 16.19 15.01
CA GLN A 152 3.93 16.01 15.91
C GLN A 152 3.08 17.27 16.11
N ARG A 153 3.72 18.46 16.15
CA ARG A 153 2.99 19.73 16.24
C ARG A 153 2.21 20.00 14.96
N SER A 154 2.81 19.76 13.81
CA SER A 154 2.15 19.94 12.51
C SER A 154 1.00 18.96 12.32
N ALA A 155 1.13 17.75 12.84
CA ALA A 155 0.05 16.76 12.81
C ALA A 155 -1.19 17.17 13.64
N SER A 156 -1.10 18.19 14.52
CA SER A 156 -2.29 18.75 15.20
C SER A 156 -3.25 19.48 14.25
N PHE A 157 -2.80 19.85 13.04
CA PHE A 157 -3.62 20.47 12.01
C PHE A 157 -4.31 19.46 11.07
N LEU A 158 -4.07 18.16 11.24
CA LEU A 158 -4.73 17.12 10.43
C LEU A 158 -6.27 17.22 10.40
N PRO A 159 -6.97 17.58 11.49
CA PRO A 159 -8.42 17.74 11.46
C PRO A 159 -8.91 18.92 10.62
N THR A 160 -8.07 19.94 10.42
CA THR A 160 -8.44 21.20 9.76
C THR A 160 -8.20 21.19 8.26
N LEU A 161 -7.49 20.18 7.74
CA LEU A 161 -7.22 20.04 6.30
C LEU A 161 -8.51 19.93 5.49
N SER A 162 -8.54 20.55 4.31
CA SER A 162 -9.60 20.36 3.33
C SER A 162 -9.50 19.00 2.63
N GLN A 163 -10.55 18.58 1.93
CA GLN A 163 -10.58 17.27 1.24
C GLN A 163 -9.52 17.16 0.12
N ASP A 164 -9.09 18.28 -0.45
CA ASP A 164 -8.06 18.39 -1.48
C ASP A 164 -6.67 18.74 -0.90
N GLU A 165 -6.52 18.71 0.42
CA GLU A 165 -5.26 18.98 1.11
C GLU A 165 -4.69 17.71 1.76
N ALA A 166 -3.36 17.69 1.89
CA ALA A 166 -2.63 16.69 2.63
C ALA A 166 -1.45 17.33 3.37
N LEU A 167 -1.08 16.76 4.50
CA LEU A 167 0.13 17.10 5.22
C LEU A 167 1.23 16.11 4.83
N LEU A 168 2.36 16.65 4.38
CA LEU A 168 3.56 15.92 4.01
C LEU A 168 4.55 15.95 5.17
N LEU A 169 4.91 14.78 5.67
CA LEU A 169 5.83 14.56 6.79
C LEU A 169 6.90 13.54 6.37
N GLY A 170 8.10 13.57 6.96
CA GLY A 170 9.10 12.55 6.69
C GLY A 170 10.53 13.07 6.60
N ILE A 171 11.46 12.13 6.53
CA ILE A 171 12.91 12.37 6.52
C ILE A 171 13.40 13.07 5.24
N ASP A 172 12.65 12.95 4.15
CA ASP A 172 12.99 13.55 2.87
C ASP A 172 12.54 15.01 2.75
N PHE A 173 11.81 15.52 3.76
CA PHE A 173 11.28 16.88 3.78
C PHE A 173 11.93 17.71 4.89
N PRO A 174 12.43 18.93 4.58
CA PRO A 174 13.12 19.76 5.57
C PRO A 174 12.20 20.29 6.68
N PHE A 175 10.88 20.34 6.40
CA PHE A 175 9.85 20.72 7.36
C PHE A 175 8.49 20.15 6.89
N PRO A 176 7.53 19.96 7.81
CA PRO A 176 6.15 19.60 7.46
C PRO A 176 5.51 20.60 6.48
N MET A 177 4.92 20.10 5.39
CA MET A 177 4.29 20.94 4.36
C MET A 177 2.83 20.56 4.14
N THR A 178 1.95 21.54 4.15
CA THR A 178 0.57 21.35 3.66
C THR A 178 0.56 21.53 2.15
N ILE A 179 0.14 20.50 1.43
CA ILE A 179 0.10 20.48 -0.04
C ILE A 179 -1.33 20.35 -0.52
N LYS A 180 -1.59 20.88 -1.72
CA LYS A 180 -2.87 20.74 -2.41
C LYS A 180 -2.77 19.67 -3.50
N MET A 181 -3.63 18.67 -3.42
CA MET A 181 -3.64 17.52 -4.32
C MET A 181 -4.28 17.87 -5.65
N LYS A 182 -3.58 17.54 -6.74
CA LYS A 182 -4.14 17.68 -8.09
C LYS A 182 -5.18 16.59 -8.31
N LYS A 183 -6.29 16.95 -8.97
CA LYS A 183 -7.28 15.96 -9.40
C LYS A 183 -6.66 15.00 -10.42
N PRO A 184 -6.92 13.69 -10.32
CA PRO A 184 -6.37 12.73 -11.28
C PRO A 184 -6.98 12.96 -12.67
N LYS A 185 -6.16 12.78 -13.72
CA LYS A 185 -6.63 12.90 -15.12
C LYS A 185 -7.64 11.81 -15.46
N VAL A 186 -7.38 10.59 -14.96
CA VAL A 186 -8.29 9.45 -15.04
C VAL A 186 -9.04 9.36 -13.72
N LYS A 187 -10.37 9.52 -13.75
CA LYS A 187 -11.18 9.44 -12.53
C LYS A 187 -11.31 8.00 -12.04
N PRO A 188 -11.30 7.76 -10.73
CA PRO A 188 -11.55 6.44 -10.19
C PRO A 188 -12.98 5.98 -10.54
N THR A 189 -13.14 4.67 -10.76
CA THR A 189 -14.42 4.04 -11.09
C THR A 189 -15.37 3.93 -9.89
N SER A 190 -14.94 4.33 -8.68
CA SER A 190 -15.76 4.19 -7.47
C SER A 190 -16.95 5.15 -7.48
N LYS A 191 -18.14 4.60 -7.22
CA LYS A 191 -19.41 5.35 -7.14
C LYS A 191 -19.52 6.16 -5.84
N SER A 192 -18.65 5.93 -4.86
CA SER A 192 -18.67 6.57 -3.53
C SER A 192 -18.35 8.07 -3.57
N ALA A 193 -17.75 8.56 -4.67
CA ALA A 193 -17.54 9.99 -4.91
C ALA A 193 -18.77 10.66 -5.56
N ALA A 194 -19.82 9.91 -5.91
CA ALA A 194 -21.01 10.38 -6.62
C ALA A 194 -22.27 10.28 -5.75
N ILE A 195 -22.28 10.90 -4.57
CA ILE A 195 -23.55 11.16 -3.85
C ILE A 195 -24.20 12.48 -4.33
N PHE A 196 -23.46 13.32 -5.07
CA PHE A 196 -24.02 14.49 -5.73
C PHE A 196 -23.52 14.59 -7.17
N ASN A 197 -24.14 13.81 -8.07
CA ASN A 197 -24.67 14.30 -9.35
C ASN A 197 -25.25 13.14 -10.16
N THR A 198 -26.57 13.23 -10.35
CA THR A 198 -27.34 12.90 -11.58
C THR A 198 -26.95 11.67 -12.39
N LEU A 199 -27.90 10.72 -12.39
CA LEU A 199 -28.40 9.95 -13.55
C LEU A 199 -27.44 9.90 -14.74
N ASP A 200 -26.78 8.75 -14.92
CA ASP A 200 -26.98 7.93 -16.12
C ASP A 200 -26.27 6.58 -15.95
N THR A 201 -27.09 5.54 -15.93
CA THR A 201 -26.70 4.13 -15.96
C THR A 201 -26.46 3.75 -17.42
N TYR A 202 -25.26 3.25 -17.76
CA TYR A 202 -25.12 2.36 -18.91
C TYR A 202 -24.16 1.22 -18.57
N VAL A 203 -24.78 0.02 -18.60
CA VAL A 203 -24.30 -1.38 -18.69
C VAL A 203 -22.94 -1.72 -18.07
#